data_AF-A0A6V8LSH9-F1
#
_entry.id   AF-A0A6V8LSH9-F1
#
_cell.length_a   1.000
_cell.length_b   1.000
_cell.length_c   1.000
_cell.angle_alpha   90.00
_cell.angle_beta   90.00
_cell.angle_gamma   90.00
#
_symmetry.space_group_name_H-M   'P 1'
#
loop_
_entity.id
_entity.type
_entity.pdbx_description
1 polymer ?
#
loop_
_entity_poly.entity_id
_entity_poly.type
_entity_poly.pdbx_seq_one_letter_code
_entity_poly.pdbx_strand_id
1 'polypeptide(L)'
;MSGKIALKRLSRSDLTFFQHQHETLHAGNQKAINLNKDVFIRSLFPALPDTETGISGSFGLDIMLLGPGLSGALRLQRKITKNGEGYKNWRLNGELIPRIVSEDRFDPLTPGDFVVFDFSGEIIPSSARILFVAASHHEDTSLHRILNDRLGSASMIPLSTTELEGLIDAAGLTDSHPALEFTLDEAIEDAALGGVEGTERLFRRRSGTTMNQEALRRARLNAEAVGRDGEALINSWFFLQTRSGSIRRHTWVSDTNAVAPYDFTIEDNSGNEIRLDVKSTAGPHERPLHVSMAELREMSDEGRRYDLYRVYALEEDSARLRIAENLSGFAASLLHTLATLPEGVTPDGFSISPEVLPFGPEIEIHLPEEEED
;
A
#
# COMPACT_ATOMS: atom_id res chain seq x y z
N MET A 1 -1.05 6.51 -3.64
CA MET A 1 0.21 6.41 -4.42
C MET A 1 0.58 4.94 -4.57
N SER A 2 0.65 4.43 -5.80
CA SER A 2 1.09 3.05 -6.06
C SER A 2 2.56 2.88 -5.67
N GLY A 3 2.87 1.85 -4.89
CA GLY A 3 4.25 1.52 -4.56
C GLY A 3 5.06 1.21 -5.82
N LYS A 4 6.29 1.74 -5.92
CA LYS A 4 7.16 1.48 -7.07
C LYS A 4 7.98 0.24 -6.82
N ILE A 5 7.33 -0.90 -6.92
CA ILE A 5 7.88 -2.20 -6.51
C ILE A 5 8.31 -3.00 -7.74
N ALA A 6 9.45 -3.67 -7.63
CA ALA A 6 9.89 -4.62 -8.64
C ALA A 6 10.50 -5.89 -8.03
N LEU A 7 10.14 -7.04 -8.58
CA LEU A 7 10.76 -8.32 -8.30
C LEU A 7 11.76 -8.66 -9.40
N LYS A 8 12.97 -9.05 -9.02
CA LYS A 8 14.04 -9.42 -9.95
C LYS A 8 14.70 -10.74 -9.54
N ARG A 9 14.98 -11.58 -10.53
CA ARG A 9 15.89 -12.73 -10.39
C ARG A 9 17.34 -12.25 -10.50
N LEU A 10 18.15 -12.58 -9.51
CA LEU A 10 19.56 -12.25 -9.48
C LEU A 10 20.32 -13.08 -10.50
N SER A 11 20.94 -12.40 -11.45
CA SER A 11 21.90 -13.02 -12.35
C SER A 11 23.28 -13.11 -11.70
N ARG A 12 24.17 -13.92 -12.28
CA ARG A 12 25.57 -14.00 -11.87
C ARG A 12 26.26 -12.62 -11.86
N SER A 13 25.89 -11.72 -12.78
CA SER A 13 26.44 -10.36 -12.85
C SER A 13 25.82 -9.37 -11.86
N ASP A 14 24.66 -9.69 -11.28
CA ASP A 14 24.05 -8.84 -10.25
C ASP A 14 24.72 -9.12 -8.90
N LEU A 15 25.09 -10.38 -8.64
CA LEU A 15 25.74 -10.80 -7.40
C LEU A 15 27.12 -10.17 -7.19
N THR A 16 27.79 -9.73 -8.25
CA THR A 16 29.06 -9.00 -8.13
C THR A 16 28.92 -7.62 -7.49
N PHE A 17 27.71 -7.22 -7.09
CA PHE A 17 27.48 -6.12 -6.18
C PHE A 17 28.05 -6.37 -4.76
N PHE A 18 28.16 -7.64 -4.35
CA PHE A 18 28.75 -8.05 -3.08
C PHE A 18 30.22 -8.46 -3.26
N GLN A 19 31.09 -8.03 -2.34
CA GLN A 19 32.54 -8.27 -2.46
C GLN A 19 32.89 -9.75 -2.58
N HIS A 20 32.34 -10.60 -1.70
CA HIS A 20 32.63 -12.04 -1.70
C HIS A 20 32.28 -12.70 -3.04
N GLN A 21 31.10 -12.37 -3.57
CA GLN A 21 30.60 -12.90 -4.82
C GLN A 21 31.41 -12.39 -6.01
N HIS A 22 31.82 -11.12 -6.00
CA HIS A 22 32.71 -10.55 -7.03
C HIS A 22 34.07 -11.27 -7.05
N GLU A 23 34.65 -11.58 -5.89
CA GLU A 23 35.92 -12.29 -5.76
C GLU A 23 35.80 -13.77 -6.18
N THR A 24 34.67 -14.41 -5.88
CA THR A 24 34.48 -15.86 -6.08
C THR A 24 33.95 -16.20 -7.48
N LEU A 25 33.01 -15.41 -8.01
CA LEU A 25 32.32 -15.74 -9.26
C LEU A 25 33.09 -15.29 -10.51
N HIS A 26 34.08 -14.40 -10.41
CA HIS A 26 34.82 -13.83 -11.55
C HIS A 26 33.92 -13.39 -12.74
N ALA A 27 32.71 -12.92 -12.45
CA ALA A 27 31.64 -12.72 -13.44
C ALA A 27 31.70 -11.35 -14.14
N GLY A 28 32.89 -10.98 -14.61
CA GLY A 28 33.16 -9.71 -15.29
C GLY A 28 33.43 -8.54 -14.34
N ASN A 29 33.75 -7.37 -14.92
CA ASN A 29 34.15 -6.16 -14.18
C ASN A 29 32.96 -5.34 -13.66
N GLN A 30 31.73 -5.81 -13.87
CA GLN A 30 30.53 -5.11 -13.41
C GLN A 30 30.35 -5.33 -11.91
N LYS A 31 30.07 -4.26 -11.16
CA LYS A 31 29.89 -4.25 -9.69
C LYS A 31 28.54 -3.63 -9.32
N ALA A 32 27.46 -4.14 -9.91
CA ALA A 32 26.17 -3.46 -9.91
C ALA A 32 25.02 -4.41 -10.21
N ILE A 33 23.87 -4.14 -9.61
CA ILE A 33 22.61 -4.82 -9.96
C ILE A 33 21.99 -4.13 -11.16
N ASN A 34 21.71 -4.88 -12.23
CA ASN A 34 21.04 -4.36 -13.41
C ASN A 34 19.55 -4.16 -13.15
N LEU A 35 19.07 -2.95 -13.43
CA LEU A 35 17.67 -2.59 -13.43
C LEU A 35 17.17 -2.62 -14.87
N ASN A 36 16.21 -3.51 -15.14
CA ASN A 36 15.61 -3.63 -16.47
C ASN A 36 14.89 -2.31 -16.81
N LYS A 37 15.24 -1.67 -17.92
CA LYS A 37 14.63 -0.40 -18.35
C LYS A 37 13.13 -0.50 -18.56
N ASP A 38 12.63 -1.65 -19.03
CA ASP A 38 11.20 -1.85 -19.24
C ASP A 38 10.42 -1.84 -17.94
N VAL A 39 11.05 -2.24 -16.82
CA VAL A 39 10.42 -2.16 -15.50
C VAL A 39 10.75 -0.82 -14.85
N PHE A 40 12.03 -0.54 -14.64
CA PHE A 40 12.49 0.59 -13.86
C PHE A 40 12.11 1.95 -14.48
N ILE A 41 12.24 2.09 -15.81
CA ILE A 41 11.87 3.34 -16.48
C ILE A 41 10.43 3.29 -16.94
N ARG A 42 10.07 2.32 -17.80
CA ARG A 42 8.75 2.37 -18.45
C ARG A 42 7.59 2.18 -17.47
N SER A 43 7.77 1.38 -16.42
CA SER A 43 6.71 1.15 -15.42
C SER A 43 6.85 2.04 -14.19
N LEU A 44 8.05 2.16 -13.60
CA LEU A 44 8.20 2.80 -12.28
C LEU A 44 8.51 4.31 -12.35
N PHE A 45 9.37 4.74 -13.27
CA PHE A 45 9.82 6.13 -13.37
C PHE A 45 9.81 6.63 -14.83
N PRO A 46 8.63 6.74 -15.47
CA PRO A 46 8.53 7.04 -16.90
C PRO A 46 9.04 8.43 -17.27
N ALA A 47 8.90 9.42 -16.38
CA ALA A 47 9.35 10.80 -16.58
C ALA A 47 10.84 11.01 -16.24
N LEU A 48 11.52 10.05 -15.60
CA LEU A 48 12.92 10.19 -15.22
C LEU A 48 13.84 10.57 -16.39
N PRO A 49 13.75 9.94 -17.59
CA PRO A 49 14.64 10.24 -18.71
C PRO A 49 14.63 11.69 -19.19
N ASP A 50 13.54 12.41 -18.96
CA ASP A 50 13.34 13.79 -19.43
C ASP A 50 13.80 14.83 -18.40
N THR A 51 14.17 14.40 -17.20
CA THR A 51 14.77 15.27 -16.18
C THR A 51 16.25 15.50 -16.45
N GLU A 52 16.81 16.61 -15.95
CA GLU A 52 18.26 16.87 -15.96
C GLU A 52 19.06 15.71 -15.35
N THR A 53 18.51 15.09 -14.30
CA THR A 53 19.11 13.93 -13.62
C THR A 53 19.06 12.66 -14.47
N GLY A 54 17.98 12.42 -15.20
CA GLY A 54 17.87 11.29 -16.11
C GLY A 54 18.78 11.43 -17.34
N ILE A 55 18.96 12.66 -17.81
CA ILE A 55 19.88 13.03 -18.89
C ILE A 55 21.33 12.84 -18.46
N SER A 56 21.71 13.35 -17.28
CA SER A 56 23.05 13.15 -16.72
C SER A 56 23.35 11.67 -16.46
N GLY A 57 22.30 10.88 -16.21
CA GLY A 57 22.37 9.43 -16.09
C GLY A 57 23.06 8.96 -14.81
N SER A 58 23.17 9.82 -13.78
CA SER A 58 23.78 9.45 -12.51
C SER A 58 23.17 10.24 -11.35
N PHE A 59 22.67 9.54 -10.33
CA PHE A 59 22.15 10.16 -9.12
C PHE A 59 22.30 9.26 -7.89
N GLY A 60 22.34 9.88 -6.71
CA GLY A 60 22.42 9.20 -5.42
C GLY A 60 21.11 8.53 -5.04
N LEU A 61 21.20 7.46 -4.26
CA LEU A 61 20.07 6.69 -3.76
C LEU A 61 20.40 6.17 -2.36
N ASP A 62 19.56 6.49 -1.38
CA ASP A 62 19.66 5.89 -0.05
C ASP A 62 19.01 4.51 -0.07
N ILE A 63 19.72 3.47 0.37
CA ILE A 63 19.22 2.10 0.33
C ILE A 63 19.18 1.47 1.72
N MET A 64 18.14 0.68 1.96
CA MET A 64 18.01 -0.20 3.11
C MET A 64 17.96 -1.64 2.64
N LEU A 65 18.97 -2.42 3.01
CA LEU A 65 19.09 -3.84 2.66
C LEU A 65 18.52 -4.74 3.77
N LEU A 66 17.63 -5.65 3.38
CA LEU A 66 16.90 -6.61 4.21
C LEU A 66 17.19 -8.03 3.70
N GLY A 67 17.19 -9.01 4.60
CA GLY A 67 17.52 -10.41 4.27
C GLY A 67 18.95 -10.62 3.71
N PRO A 68 19.31 -11.82 3.24
CA PRO A 68 18.50 -13.02 3.28
C PRO A 68 18.23 -13.52 4.71
N GLY A 69 17.18 -14.33 4.85
CA GLY A 69 16.67 -14.82 6.13
C GLY A 69 16.33 -13.70 7.13
N LEU A 70 16.64 -13.92 8.41
CA LEU A 70 16.30 -13.00 9.50
C LEU A 70 17.29 -11.85 9.71
N SER A 71 18.17 -11.59 8.74
CA SER A 71 19.18 -10.53 8.87
C SER A 71 18.52 -9.15 8.89
N GLY A 72 18.87 -8.33 9.90
CA GLY A 72 18.31 -7.00 10.13
C GLY A 72 18.65 -5.95 9.05
N ALA A 73 18.19 -4.71 9.21
CA ALA A 73 18.40 -3.66 8.21
C ALA A 73 19.86 -3.19 8.13
N LEU A 74 20.43 -3.13 6.91
CA LEU A 74 21.71 -2.48 6.62
C LEU A 74 21.48 -1.25 5.73
N ARG A 75 21.80 -0.06 6.24
CA ARG A 75 21.59 1.21 5.51
C ARG A 75 22.88 1.67 4.84
N LEU A 76 22.79 2.03 3.56
CA LEU A 76 23.92 2.46 2.74
C LEU A 76 23.48 3.56 1.78
N GLN A 77 24.43 4.35 1.29
CA GLN A 77 24.19 5.23 0.14
C GLN A 77 24.80 4.63 -1.11
N ARG A 78 24.06 4.63 -2.21
CA ARG A 78 24.46 4.13 -3.52
C ARG A 78 24.10 5.14 -4.59
N LYS A 79 24.34 4.78 -5.85
CA LYS A 79 23.97 5.60 -7.01
C LYS A 79 23.32 4.76 -8.09
N ILE A 80 22.33 5.31 -8.76
CA ILE A 80 21.84 4.73 -10.00
C ILE A 80 22.59 5.37 -11.15
N THR A 81 23.15 4.54 -12.03
CA THR A 81 23.92 5.00 -13.20
C THR A 81 23.40 4.40 -14.50
N LYS A 82 23.44 5.19 -15.56
CA LYS A 82 23.19 4.85 -16.96
C LYS A 82 24.53 4.95 -17.69
N ASN A 83 25.08 3.81 -18.12
CA ASN A 83 26.42 3.81 -18.73
C ASN A 83 26.36 4.19 -20.21
N GLY A 84 26.53 5.47 -20.54
CA GLY A 84 26.80 5.95 -21.90
C GLY A 84 25.60 6.00 -22.86
N GLU A 85 25.80 6.69 -23.99
CA GLU A 85 24.82 6.84 -25.06
C GLU A 85 24.65 5.49 -25.80
N GLY A 86 23.52 4.81 -25.56
CA GLY A 86 23.15 3.57 -26.25
C GLY A 86 22.99 2.33 -25.36
N TYR A 87 23.37 2.37 -24.08
CA TYR A 87 23.10 1.25 -23.18
C TYR A 87 21.63 1.17 -22.77
N LYS A 88 21.08 -0.05 -22.86
CA LYS A 88 19.68 -0.32 -22.62
C LYS A 88 19.28 -0.30 -21.15
N ASN A 89 20.20 -0.48 -20.20
CA ASN A 89 19.88 -0.78 -18.80
C ASN A 89 20.46 0.24 -17.82
N TRP A 90 19.67 0.52 -16.79
CA TRP A 90 20.10 1.27 -15.61
C TRP A 90 20.73 0.32 -14.60
N ARG A 91 21.57 0.84 -13.70
CA ARG A 91 22.31 0.01 -12.76
C ARG A 91 22.31 0.64 -11.38
N LEU A 92 21.90 -0.13 -10.37
CA LEU A 92 22.21 0.19 -8.98
C LEU A 92 23.69 -0.09 -8.76
N ASN A 93 24.46 0.99 -8.67
CA ASN A 93 25.91 1.03 -8.67
C ASN A 93 26.37 1.80 -7.43
N GLY A 94 27.66 1.77 -7.11
CA GLY A 94 28.19 2.59 -6.01
C GLY A 94 29.07 1.82 -5.05
N GLU A 95 30.01 1.05 -5.60
CA GLU A 95 31.00 0.28 -4.85
C GLU A 95 30.47 -1.04 -4.30
N LEU A 96 31.39 -2.01 -4.20
CA LEU A 96 31.12 -3.33 -3.63
C LEU A 96 30.63 -3.13 -2.20
N ILE A 97 29.64 -3.92 -1.79
CA ILE A 97 29.34 -4.06 -0.37
C ILE A 97 30.45 -4.93 0.23
N PRO A 98 31.31 -4.38 1.11
CA PRO A 98 32.43 -5.13 1.62
C PRO A 98 31.99 -6.09 2.72
N ARG A 99 32.67 -7.23 2.83
CA ARG A 99 32.35 -8.27 3.83
C ARG A 99 32.37 -7.74 5.26
N ILE A 100 33.27 -6.81 5.57
CA ILE A 100 33.36 -6.19 6.91
C ILE A 100 32.10 -5.40 7.30
N VAL A 101 31.33 -4.91 6.32
CA VAL A 101 30.09 -4.19 6.55
C VAL A 101 28.89 -5.14 6.56
N SER A 102 28.96 -6.26 5.83
CA SER A 102 27.86 -7.22 5.73
C SER A 102 27.97 -8.43 6.64
N GLU A 103 29.11 -8.67 7.31
CA GLU A 103 29.34 -9.85 8.18
C GLU A 103 28.95 -11.17 7.49
N ASP A 104 29.39 -11.36 6.24
CA ASP A 104 29.12 -12.56 5.41
C ASP A 104 27.63 -12.83 5.08
N ARG A 105 26.71 -11.94 5.48
CA ARG A 105 25.26 -12.03 5.27
C ARG A 105 24.80 -12.35 3.85
N PHE A 106 25.51 -11.87 2.83
CA PHE A 106 25.12 -12.01 1.42
C PHE A 106 25.87 -13.15 0.70
N ASP A 107 26.74 -13.87 1.41
CA ASP A 107 27.52 -14.97 0.85
C ASP A 107 26.66 -16.16 0.41
N PRO A 108 25.52 -16.48 1.07
CA PRO A 108 24.65 -17.57 0.64
C PRO A 108 23.87 -17.30 -0.65
N LEU A 109 23.88 -16.06 -1.17
CA LEU A 109 23.17 -15.72 -2.41
C LEU A 109 23.82 -16.37 -3.63
N THR A 110 22.98 -16.91 -4.51
CA THR A 110 23.38 -17.64 -5.71
C THR A 110 22.56 -17.19 -6.92
N PRO A 111 23.06 -17.39 -8.16
CA PRO A 111 22.29 -17.04 -9.35
C PRO A 111 20.96 -17.79 -9.36
N GLY A 112 19.86 -17.05 -9.50
CA GLY A 112 18.50 -17.61 -9.42
C GLY A 112 17.70 -17.16 -8.21
N ASP A 113 18.38 -16.72 -7.14
CA ASP A 113 17.76 -16.09 -5.97
C ASP A 113 17.10 -14.75 -6.34
N PHE A 114 16.32 -14.18 -5.41
CA PHE A 114 15.50 -13.01 -5.70
C PHE A 114 15.94 -11.77 -4.93
N VAL A 115 15.62 -10.63 -5.55
CA VAL A 115 15.62 -9.33 -4.89
C VAL A 115 14.30 -8.62 -5.18
N VAL A 116 13.67 -8.10 -4.12
CA VAL A 116 12.51 -7.22 -4.22
C VAL A 116 12.97 -5.79 -3.92
N PHE A 117 12.68 -4.88 -4.83
CA PHE A 117 12.88 -3.45 -4.67
C PHE A 117 11.55 -2.78 -4.37
N ASP A 118 11.54 -1.85 -3.42
CA ASP A 118 10.48 -0.88 -3.23
C ASP A 118 11.13 0.51 -3.23
N PHE A 119 10.94 1.23 -4.33
CA PHE A 119 11.53 2.55 -4.54
C PHE A 119 10.63 3.66 -4.02
N SER A 120 11.22 4.67 -3.41
CA SER A 120 10.53 5.91 -3.05
C SER A 120 11.03 7.08 -3.91
N GLY A 121 10.15 8.05 -4.14
CA GLY A 121 10.38 9.22 -4.99
C GLY A 121 9.33 9.34 -6.08
N GLU A 122 9.04 10.57 -6.51
CA GLU A 122 8.03 10.85 -7.55
C GLU A 122 8.62 10.70 -8.95
N ILE A 123 9.37 11.68 -9.42
CA ILE A 123 9.98 11.64 -10.75
C ILE A 123 11.35 10.96 -10.70
N ILE A 124 12.11 11.24 -9.65
CA ILE A 124 13.47 10.72 -9.43
C ILE A 124 13.44 9.86 -8.16
N PRO A 125 13.95 8.61 -8.20
CA PRO A 125 14.05 7.79 -7.00
C PRO A 125 15.04 8.41 -6.02
N SER A 126 14.60 8.59 -4.77
CA SER A 126 15.41 9.15 -3.68
C SER A 126 15.92 8.06 -2.73
N SER A 127 15.15 6.99 -2.56
CA SER A 127 15.55 5.84 -1.74
C SER A 127 14.95 4.52 -2.21
N ALA A 128 15.46 3.40 -1.69
CA ALA A 128 14.89 2.08 -1.91
C ALA A 128 15.03 1.14 -0.71
N ARG A 129 13.95 0.41 -0.39
CA ARG A 129 14.01 -0.81 0.43
C ARG A 129 14.29 -1.99 -0.48
N ILE A 130 15.23 -2.85 -0.08
CA ILE A 130 15.73 -3.94 -0.92
C ILE A 130 15.77 -5.21 -0.08
N LEU A 131 14.89 -6.16 -0.38
CA LEU A 131 14.86 -7.48 0.27
C LEU A 131 15.55 -8.50 -0.62
N PHE A 132 16.60 -9.13 -0.11
CA PHE A 132 17.20 -10.32 -0.71
C PHE A 132 16.55 -11.57 -0.12
N VAL A 133 16.21 -12.52 -0.98
CA VAL A 133 15.56 -13.79 -0.61
C VAL A 133 16.39 -14.93 -1.20
N ALA A 134 16.97 -15.77 -0.34
CA ALA A 134 17.87 -16.84 -0.75
C ALA A 134 17.22 -18.22 -0.58
N ALA A 135 17.23 -19.06 -1.61
CA ALA A 135 16.71 -20.43 -1.53
C ALA A 135 17.43 -21.29 -0.46
N SER A 136 18.68 -20.96 -0.16
CA SER A 136 19.52 -21.65 0.81
C SER A 136 19.17 -21.34 2.27
N HIS A 137 18.43 -20.25 2.52
CA HIS A 137 17.94 -19.90 3.85
C HIS A 137 16.58 -20.55 4.12
N HIS A 138 16.48 -21.25 5.24
CA HIS A 138 15.25 -21.97 5.60
C HIS A 138 14.07 -21.02 5.83
N GLU A 139 14.32 -19.82 6.34
CA GLU A 139 13.31 -18.79 6.59
C GLU A 139 12.74 -18.20 5.29
N ASP A 140 13.56 -18.18 4.23
CA ASP A 140 13.22 -17.63 2.92
C ASP A 140 12.53 -18.67 2.01
N THR A 141 12.59 -19.97 2.34
CA THR A 141 12.26 -21.06 1.39
C THR A 141 10.84 -20.95 0.82
N SER A 142 9.84 -20.65 1.67
CA SER A 142 8.45 -20.52 1.24
C SER A 142 8.25 -19.32 0.31
N LEU A 143 8.79 -18.16 0.70
CA LEU A 143 8.73 -16.93 -0.09
C LEU A 143 9.47 -17.08 -1.42
N HIS A 144 10.67 -17.67 -1.40
CA HIS A 144 11.46 -17.92 -2.61
C HIS A 144 10.67 -18.72 -3.65
N ARG A 145 9.97 -19.78 -3.25
CA ARG A 145 9.12 -20.58 -4.15
C ARG A 145 8.00 -19.74 -4.75
N ILE A 146 7.28 -18.98 -3.93
CA ILE A 146 6.16 -18.12 -4.37
C ILE A 146 6.64 -17.04 -5.34
N LEU A 147 7.76 -16.37 -5.04
CA LEU A 147 8.36 -15.37 -5.92
C LEU A 147 8.83 -16.00 -7.25
N ASN A 148 9.36 -17.22 -7.21
CA ASN A 148 9.73 -17.95 -8.41
C ASN A 148 8.53 -18.25 -9.31
N ASP A 149 7.44 -18.74 -8.73
CA ASP A 149 6.20 -19.05 -9.45
C ASP A 149 5.60 -17.77 -10.06
N ARG A 150 5.64 -16.66 -9.30
CA ARG A 150 5.13 -15.36 -9.76
C ARG A 150 5.98 -14.74 -10.88
N LEU A 151 7.30 -14.84 -10.81
CA LEU A 151 8.20 -14.25 -11.80
C LEU A 151 8.25 -15.09 -13.09
N GLY A 152 8.16 -16.42 -12.98
CA GLY A 152 8.31 -17.35 -14.10
C GLY A 152 9.67 -17.20 -14.79
N SER A 153 9.66 -17.10 -16.12
CA SER A 153 10.85 -16.94 -16.96
C SER A 153 11.34 -15.50 -17.10
N ALA A 154 10.62 -14.51 -16.56
CA ALA A 154 11.04 -13.12 -16.62
C ALA A 154 12.29 -12.89 -15.76
N SER A 155 13.09 -11.88 -16.12
CA SER A 155 14.25 -11.47 -15.32
C SER A 155 13.88 -10.45 -14.25
N MET A 156 12.88 -9.62 -14.51
CA MET A 156 12.36 -8.60 -13.63
C MET A 156 10.94 -8.24 -14.05
N ILE A 157 10.05 -8.00 -13.08
CA ILE A 157 8.66 -7.55 -13.30
C ILE A 157 8.32 -6.43 -12.30
N PRO A 158 7.39 -5.53 -12.64
CA PRO A 158 6.76 -4.67 -11.65
C PRO A 158 5.80 -5.50 -10.78
N LEU A 159 5.61 -5.07 -9.53
CA LEU A 159 4.55 -5.56 -8.64
C LEU A 159 3.75 -4.37 -8.11
N SER A 160 2.47 -4.57 -7.82
CA SER A 160 1.73 -3.64 -6.97
C SER A 160 2.00 -3.93 -5.49
N THR A 161 1.69 -2.97 -4.61
CA THR A 161 1.78 -3.15 -3.15
C THR A 161 0.92 -4.33 -2.69
N THR A 162 -0.35 -4.35 -3.09
CA THR A 162 -1.30 -5.43 -2.79
C THR A 162 -0.85 -6.79 -3.33
N GLU A 163 -0.22 -6.82 -4.50
CA GLU A 163 0.32 -8.06 -5.03
C GLU A 163 1.50 -8.57 -4.19
N LEU A 164 2.43 -7.70 -3.80
CA LEU A 164 3.55 -8.08 -2.94
C LEU A 164 3.07 -8.57 -1.56
N GLU A 165 2.09 -7.88 -0.97
CA GLU A 165 1.45 -8.27 0.29
C GLU A 165 0.84 -9.67 0.19
N GLY A 166 0.03 -9.93 -0.84
CA GLY A 166 -0.56 -11.25 -1.05
C GLY A 166 0.49 -12.37 -1.21
N LEU A 167 1.64 -12.08 -1.83
CA LEU A 167 2.75 -13.04 -1.93
C LEU A 167 3.44 -13.29 -0.58
N ILE A 168 3.60 -12.25 0.24
CA ILE A 168 4.19 -12.34 1.58
C ILE A 168 3.26 -13.10 2.53
N ASP A 169 1.97 -12.80 2.51
CA ASP A 169 0.96 -13.48 3.34
C ASP A 169 0.85 -14.96 2.96
N ALA A 170 0.81 -15.27 1.66
CA ALA A 170 0.78 -16.65 1.16
C ALA A 170 2.05 -17.45 1.54
N ALA A 171 3.17 -16.77 1.82
CA ALA A 171 4.39 -17.44 2.24
C ALA A 171 4.34 -17.95 3.69
N GLY A 172 3.43 -17.43 4.52
CA GLY A 172 3.27 -17.86 5.91
C GLY A 172 4.53 -17.62 6.76
N LEU A 173 5.15 -16.46 6.60
CA LEU A 173 6.42 -16.12 7.23
C LEU A 173 6.27 -15.90 8.73
N THR A 174 7.35 -16.13 9.48
CA THR A 174 7.40 -15.81 10.92
C THR A 174 7.34 -14.30 11.13
N ASP A 175 6.78 -13.85 12.26
CA ASP A 175 6.64 -12.42 12.61
C ASP A 175 7.97 -11.63 12.65
N SER A 176 9.11 -12.32 12.74
CA SER A 176 10.45 -11.73 12.69
C SER A 176 11.02 -11.56 11.27
N HIS A 177 10.32 -12.01 10.23
CA HIS A 177 10.85 -12.02 8.88
C HIS A 177 10.92 -10.60 8.29
N PRO A 178 12.07 -10.15 7.75
CA PRO A 178 12.22 -8.79 7.22
C PRO A 178 11.30 -8.44 6.05
N ALA A 179 10.74 -9.44 5.35
CA ALA A 179 9.74 -9.20 4.30
C ALA A 179 8.49 -8.48 4.81
N LEU A 180 8.13 -8.65 6.08
CA LEU A 180 7.00 -7.95 6.72
C LEU A 180 7.25 -6.44 6.88
N GLU A 181 8.42 -5.91 6.49
CA GLU A 181 8.64 -4.47 6.35
C GLU A 181 7.86 -3.88 5.17
N PHE A 182 7.56 -4.67 4.14
CA PHE A 182 6.87 -4.18 2.95
C PHE A 182 5.35 -4.06 3.11
N THR A 183 4.79 -4.69 4.15
CA THR A 183 3.36 -4.66 4.49
C THR A 183 3.06 -3.72 5.67
N LEU A 184 4.05 -2.94 6.09
CA LEU A 184 4.01 -2.19 7.34
C LEU A 184 3.12 -0.94 7.24
N ASP A 185 3.14 -0.28 6.08
CA ASP A 185 2.42 0.98 5.92
C ASP A 185 0.91 0.78 6.12
N GLU A 186 0.36 -0.35 5.67
CA GLU A 186 -1.03 -0.73 5.92
C GLU A 186 -1.31 -0.99 7.40
N ALA A 187 -0.43 -1.72 8.08
CA ALA A 187 -0.59 -2.02 9.50
C ALA A 187 -0.51 -0.74 10.36
N ILE A 188 0.34 0.23 9.96
CA ILE A 188 0.41 1.54 10.62
C ILE A 188 -0.85 2.36 10.31
N GLU A 189 -1.34 2.35 9.08
CA GLU A 189 -2.59 3.03 8.70
C GLU A 189 -3.79 2.48 9.49
N ASP A 190 -3.98 1.16 9.51
CA ASP A 190 -5.04 0.49 10.27
C ASP A 190 -4.91 0.77 11.78
N ALA A 191 -3.71 0.65 12.35
CA ALA A 191 -3.48 0.98 13.76
C ALA A 191 -3.71 2.47 14.07
N ALA A 192 -3.39 3.38 13.16
CA ALA A 192 -3.65 4.80 13.31
C ALA A 192 -5.15 5.12 13.33
N LEU A 193 -5.96 4.30 12.66
CA LEU A 193 -7.43 4.36 12.65
C LEU A 193 -8.08 3.56 13.79
N GLY A 194 -7.29 2.99 14.70
CA GLY A 194 -7.79 2.20 15.84
C GLY A 194 -8.09 0.74 15.50
N GLY A 195 -7.60 0.26 14.35
CA GLY A 195 -7.70 -1.13 13.93
C GLY A 195 -6.89 -2.07 14.82
N VAL A 196 -7.57 -3.14 15.27
CA VAL A 196 -6.96 -4.15 16.16
C VAL A 196 -5.95 -5.00 15.39
N GLU A 197 -6.23 -5.32 14.13
CA GLU A 197 -5.38 -6.20 13.32
C GLU A 197 -4.02 -5.55 13.02
N GLY A 198 -4.00 -4.30 12.57
CA GLY A 198 -2.80 -3.51 12.35
C GLY A 198 -2.02 -3.32 13.66
N THR A 199 -2.73 -3.03 14.75
CA THR A 199 -2.12 -2.94 16.09
C THR A 199 -1.44 -4.26 16.50
N GLU A 200 -2.10 -5.40 16.32
CA GLU A 200 -1.53 -6.71 16.61
C GLU A 200 -0.34 -7.04 15.70
N ARG A 201 -0.44 -6.76 14.39
CA ARG A 201 0.66 -6.94 13.42
C ARG A 201 1.89 -6.11 13.82
N LEU A 202 1.68 -4.89 14.31
CA LEU A 202 2.74 -4.04 14.85
C LEU A 202 3.31 -4.57 16.17
N PHE A 203 2.49 -5.14 17.06
CA PHE A 203 2.93 -5.68 18.34
C PHE A 203 3.68 -7.01 18.23
N ARG A 204 3.32 -7.88 17.28
CA ARG A 204 3.97 -9.19 17.08
C ARG A 204 5.44 -9.06 16.61
N ARG A 205 5.87 -7.85 16.24
CA ARG A 205 7.21 -7.58 15.74
C ARG A 205 8.30 -7.56 16.81
N ARG A 206 9.46 -8.11 16.43
CA ARG A 206 10.75 -7.92 17.13
C ARG A 206 11.80 -7.15 16.31
N SER A 207 11.45 -6.67 15.11
CA SER A 207 12.36 -5.92 14.22
C SER A 207 12.75 -4.58 14.86
N GLY A 208 14.04 -4.26 14.87
CA GLY A 208 14.65 -3.07 15.49
C GLY A 208 14.28 -1.71 14.86
N THR A 209 13.30 -1.67 13.96
CA THR A 209 12.67 -0.43 13.52
C THR A 209 11.62 -0.02 14.55
N THR A 210 12.05 0.65 15.61
CA THR A 210 11.13 1.22 16.60
C THR A 210 10.17 2.17 15.88
N MET A 211 8.88 1.84 15.85
CA MET A 211 7.84 2.73 15.35
C MET A 211 7.94 4.04 16.14
N ASN A 212 8.31 5.12 15.46
CA ASN A 212 8.36 6.42 16.09
C ASN A 212 6.97 7.09 16.00
N GLN A 213 6.65 7.91 16.99
CA GLN A 213 5.40 8.67 17.06
C GLN A 213 5.10 9.45 15.77
N GLU A 214 6.15 9.86 15.06
CA GLU A 214 6.06 10.60 13.80
C GLU A 214 5.56 9.75 12.63
N ALA A 215 5.89 8.45 12.57
CA ALA A 215 5.36 7.55 11.55
C ALA A 215 3.84 7.34 11.74
N LEU A 216 3.41 7.09 12.98
CA LEU A 216 1.99 6.94 13.31
C LEU A 216 1.21 8.24 13.03
N ARG A 217 1.78 9.40 13.38
CA ARG A 217 1.18 10.72 13.09
C ARG A 217 1.02 10.95 11.59
N ARG A 218 2.03 10.61 10.78
CA ARG A 218 1.95 10.73 9.32
C ARG A 218 0.92 9.79 8.71
N ALA A 219 0.85 8.54 9.17
CA ALA A 219 -0.16 7.59 8.71
C ALA A 219 -1.58 8.08 9.01
N ARG A 220 -1.80 8.63 10.22
CA ARG A 220 -3.08 9.22 10.59
C ARG A 220 -3.47 10.40 9.68
N LEU A 221 -2.54 11.33 9.45
CA LEU A 221 -2.78 12.47 8.56
C LEU A 221 -3.10 12.03 7.13
N ASN A 222 -2.41 11.00 6.63
CA ASN A 222 -2.69 10.45 5.31
C ASN A 222 -4.07 9.79 5.26
N ALA A 223 -4.46 9.02 6.28
CA ALA A 223 -5.76 8.39 6.34
C ALA A 223 -6.90 9.43 6.41
N GLU A 224 -6.71 10.50 7.20
CA GLU A 224 -7.64 11.63 7.26
C GLU A 224 -7.76 12.34 5.91
N ALA A 225 -6.64 12.53 5.19
CA ALA A 225 -6.66 13.10 3.83
C ALA A 225 -7.41 12.18 2.83
N VAL A 226 -7.12 10.88 2.82
CA VAL A 226 -7.81 9.90 1.97
C VAL A 226 -9.31 9.86 2.25
N GLY A 227 -9.70 9.94 3.52
CA GLY A 227 -11.10 10.06 3.93
C GLY A 227 -11.77 11.26 3.28
N ARG A 228 -11.19 12.45 3.50
CA ARG A 228 -11.71 13.73 3.00
C ARG A 228 -11.74 13.82 1.47
N ASP A 229 -10.70 13.30 0.80
CA ASP A 229 -10.63 13.27 -0.67
C ASP A 229 -11.75 12.39 -1.24
N GLY A 230 -12.03 11.23 -0.64
CA GLY A 230 -13.13 10.38 -1.08
C GLY A 230 -14.51 10.97 -0.77
N GLU A 231 -14.71 11.66 0.35
CA GLU A 231 -15.93 12.42 0.59
C GLU A 231 -16.12 13.54 -0.45
N ALA A 232 -15.07 14.31 -0.76
CA ALA A 232 -15.10 15.36 -1.78
C ALA A 232 -15.47 14.80 -3.17
N LEU A 233 -14.90 13.64 -3.51
CA LEU A 233 -15.17 12.97 -4.77
C LEU A 233 -16.63 12.47 -4.84
N ILE A 234 -17.18 11.94 -3.75
CA ILE A 234 -18.60 11.56 -3.66
C ILE A 234 -19.52 12.78 -3.74
N ASN A 235 -19.14 13.91 -3.14
CA ASN A 235 -19.89 15.16 -3.26
C ASN A 235 -19.97 15.63 -4.73
N SER A 236 -18.84 15.64 -5.44
CA SER A 236 -18.79 15.95 -6.88
C SER A 236 -19.64 14.97 -7.70
N TRP A 237 -19.59 13.68 -7.37
CA TRP A 237 -20.42 12.67 -8.02
C TRP A 237 -21.92 12.92 -7.76
N PHE A 238 -22.32 13.25 -6.53
CA PHE A 238 -23.71 13.59 -6.21
C PHE A 238 -24.19 14.86 -6.92
N PHE A 239 -23.32 15.83 -7.16
CA PHE A 239 -23.64 16.99 -7.99
C PHE A 239 -24.04 16.58 -9.41
N LEU A 240 -23.28 15.66 -10.03
CA LEU A 240 -23.63 15.09 -11.33
C LEU A 240 -24.93 14.29 -11.28
N GLN A 241 -25.13 13.47 -10.24
CA GLN A 241 -26.38 12.73 -10.05
C GLN A 241 -27.58 13.66 -9.91
N THR A 242 -27.42 14.81 -9.25
CA THR A 242 -28.48 15.83 -9.11
C THR A 242 -28.79 16.47 -10.46
N ARG A 243 -27.76 16.85 -11.24
CA ARG A 243 -27.94 17.42 -12.60
C ARG A 243 -28.60 16.45 -13.57
N SER A 244 -28.32 15.16 -13.45
CA SER A 244 -28.95 14.11 -14.26
C SER A 244 -30.39 13.78 -13.86
N GLY A 245 -30.85 14.26 -12.70
CA GLY A 245 -32.17 13.96 -12.13
C GLY A 245 -32.25 12.59 -11.45
N SER A 246 -31.12 11.92 -11.19
CA SER A 246 -31.07 10.63 -10.48
C SER A 246 -31.32 10.78 -8.97
N ILE A 247 -30.87 11.89 -8.39
CA ILE A 247 -31.21 12.31 -7.03
C ILE A 247 -31.83 13.71 -7.08
N ARG A 248 -32.70 14.03 -6.11
CA ARG A 248 -33.37 15.33 -6.09
C ARG A 248 -32.47 16.42 -5.52
N ARG A 249 -31.78 16.10 -4.42
CA ARG A 249 -30.78 16.97 -3.77
C ARG A 249 -29.88 16.15 -2.85
N HIS A 250 -28.72 16.70 -2.53
CA HIS A 250 -27.80 16.16 -1.53
C HIS A 250 -27.25 17.27 -0.65
N THR A 251 -26.69 16.90 0.50
CA THR A 251 -26.00 17.81 1.43
C THR A 251 -24.84 17.06 2.07
N TRP A 252 -23.65 17.64 2.00
CA TRP A 252 -22.48 17.18 2.75
C TRP A 252 -22.57 17.75 4.17
N VAL A 253 -22.96 16.89 5.11
CA VAL A 253 -23.26 17.28 6.49
C VAL A 253 -21.98 17.38 7.32
N SER A 254 -21.06 16.40 7.20
CA SER A 254 -19.81 16.36 7.97
C SER A 254 -18.86 17.53 7.66
N ASP A 255 -18.89 18.10 6.45
CA ASP A 255 -18.08 19.29 6.11
C ASP A 255 -18.48 20.54 6.91
N THR A 256 -19.76 20.66 7.27
CA THR A 256 -20.26 21.80 8.08
C THR A 256 -20.35 21.48 9.57
N ASN A 257 -20.47 20.20 9.93
CA ASN A 257 -20.60 19.73 11.30
C ASN A 257 -19.66 18.54 11.54
N ALA A 258 -18.46 18.83 12.04
CA ALA A 258 -17.43 17.83 12.32
C ALA A 258 -17.81 16.77 13.38
N VAL A 259 -18.92 16.96 14.12
CA VAL A 259 -19.45 15.97 15.08
C VAL A 259 -20.71 15.26 14.58
N ALA A 260 -21.06 15.43 13.28
CA ALA A 260 -22.15 14.69 12.67
C ALA A 260 -21.84 13.18 12.69
N PRO A 261 -22.82 12.31 13.02
CA PRO A 261 -22.61 10.87 13.04
C PRO A 261 -22.78 10.21 11.66
N TYR A 262 -22.76 11.01 10.59
CA TYR A 262 -22.84 10.59 9.19
C TYR A 262 -22.32 11.70 8.26
N ASP A 263 -21.88 11.33 7.07
CA ASP A 263 -21.27 12.26 6.12
C ASP A 263 -22.28 13.03 5.26
N PHE A 264 -23.26 12.34 4.67
CA PHE A 264 -24.19 12.94 3.71
C PHE A 264 -25.66 12.64 4.02
N THR A 265 -26.50 13.56 3.58
CA THR A 265 -27.93 13.32 3.38
C THR A 265 -28.25 13.45 1.90
N ILE A 266 -28.97 12.48 1.33
CA ILE A 266 -29.57 12.57 0.00
C ILE A 266 -31.09 12.53 0.12
N GLU A 267 -31.77 13.26 -0.76
CA GLU A 267 -33.21 13.13 -0.97
C GLU A 267 -33.44 12.48 -2.33
N ASP A 268 -34.13 11.35 -2.33
CA ASP A 268 -34.51 10.67 -3.56
C ASP A 268 -35.65 11.41 -4.30
N ASN A 269 -35.97 10.95 -5.51
CA ASN A 269 -37.05 11.54 -6.30
C ASN A 269 -38.46 11.32 -5.71
N SER A 270 -38.59 10.43 -4.72
CA SER A 270 -39.84 10.19 -3.99
C SER A 270 -39.95 11.07 -2.73
N GLY A 271 -38.91 11.85 -2.41
CA GLY A 271 -38.84 12.70 -1.21
C GLY A 271 -38.39 11.97 0.05
N ASN A 272 -37.88 10.73 -0.07
CA ASN A 272 -37.32 10.02 1.07
C ASN A 272 -35.92 10.54 1.37
N GLU A 273 -35.65 10.76 2.66
CA GLU A 273 -34.32 11.07 3.17
C GLU A 273 -33.51 9.78 3.35
N ILE A 274 -32.29 9.77 2.84
CA ILE A 274 -31.32 8.70 3.04
C ILE A 274 -30.05 9.33 3.63
N ARG A 275 -29.53 8.73 4.70
CA ARG A 275 -28.25 9.11 5.30
C ARG A 275 -27.18 8.13 4.87
N LEU A 276 -25.93 8.58 4.81
CA LEU A 276 -24.83 7.69 4.48
C LEU A 276 -23.49 8.18 5.01
N ASP A 277 -22.58 7.22 5.19
CA ASP A 277 -21.15 7.45 5.39
C ASP A 277 -20.35 7.04 4.17
N VAL A 278 -19.26 7.76 3.93
CA VAL A 278 -18.24 7.45 2.95
C VAL A 278 -17.01 6.89 3.66
N LYS A 279 -16.64 5.65 3.35
CA LYS A 279 -15.45 4.98 3.88
C LYS A 279 -14.43 4.78 2.78
N SER A 280 -13.51 5.73 2.67
CA SER A 280 -12.45 5.77 1.65
C SER A 280 -11.25 4.92 2.06
N THR A 281 -10.55 4.34 1.10
CA THR A 281 -9.22 3.73 1.34
C THR A 281 -8.30 3.90 0.14
N ALA A 282 -7.01 4.06 0.41
CA ALA A 282 -5.99 4.09 -0.63
C ALA A 282 -5.74 2.71 -1.26
N GLY A 283 -6.12 1.63 -0.56
CA GLY A 283 -5.90 0.25 -0.99
C GLY A 283 -7.12 -0.40 -1.66
N PRO A 284 -7.17 -1.74 -1.67
CA PRO A 284 -8.23 -2.49 -2.31
C PRO A 284 -9.52 -2.47 -1.48
N HIS A 285 -10.63 -2.90 -2.09
CA HIS A 285 -11.96 -2.92 -1.48
C HIS A 285 -11.98 -3.66 -0.14
N GLU A 286 -11.27 -4.80 -0.09
CA GLU A 286 -11.25 -5.81 0.97
C GLU A 286 -10.66 -5.32 2.29
N ARG A 287 -10.01 -4.13 2.30
CA ARG A 287 -9.52 -3.55 3.55
C ARG A 287 -10.66 -3.35 4.55
N PRO A 288 -10.45 -3.64 5.85
CA PRO A 288 -11.44 -3.38 6.88
C PRO A 288 -11.97 -1.95 6.88
N LEU A 289 -13.22 -1.80 7.29
CA LEU A 289 -13.91 -0.53 7.45
C LEU A 289 -13.94 -0.16 8.93
N HIS A 290 -13.59 1.07 9.27
CA HIS A 290 -13.73 1.57 10.63
C HIS A 290 -15.06 2.30 10.79
N VAL A 291 -15.89 1.79 11.70
CA VAL A 291 -17.19 2.36 12.04
C VAL A 291 -17.18 2.77 13.50
N SER A 292 -17.51 4.03 13.79
CA SER A 292 -17.60 4.52 15.16
C SER A 292 -18.90 4.06 15.83
N MET A 293 -18.93 4.08 17.17
CA MET A 293 -20.17 3.77 17.89
C MET A 293 -21.31 4.77 17.59
N ALA A 294 -20.98 6.02 17.25
CA ALA A 294 -21.98 7.03 16.89
C ALA A 294 -22.63 6.71 15.53
N GLU A 295 -21.80 6.39 14.53
CA GLU A 295 -22.26 5.95 13.20
C GLU A 295 -23.10 4.67 13.31
N LEU A 296 -22.68 3.70 14.12
CA LEU A 296 -23.44 2.46 14.32
C LEU A 296 -24.83 2.70 14.92
N ARG A 297 -24.95 3.63 15.87
CA ARG A 297 -26.24 4.01 16.45
C ARG A 297 -27.13 4.70 15.42
N GLU A 298 -26.56 5.62 14.64
CA GLU A 298 -27.29 6.29 13.58
C GLU A 298 -27.76 5.31 12.49
N MET A 299 -26.90 4.37 12.08
CA MET A 299 -27.23 3.29 11.15
C MET A 299 -28.41 2.46 11.62
N SER A 300 -28.59 2.25 12.92
CA SER A 300 -29.62 1.39 13.48
C SER A 300 -31.03 1.98 13.53
N ASP A 301 -31.22 3.26 13.16
CA ASP A 301 -32.53 3.91 13.13
C ASP A 301 -33.42 3.28 12.04
N GLU A 302 -34.31 2.35 12.42
CA GLU A 302 -35.26 1.70 11.50
C GLU A 302 -36.20 2.69 10.78
N GLY A 303 -36.34 3.92 11.30
CA GLY A 303 -37.16 4.95 10.69
C GLY A 303 -36.53 5.60 9.45
N ARG A 304 -35.25 5.34 9.15
CA ARG A 304 -34.52 5.97 8.04
C ARG A 304 -33.60 4.98 7.35
N ARG A 305 -33.47 5.12 6.03
CA ARG A 305 -32.47 4.36 5.28
C ARG A 305 -31.08 4.93 5.57
N TYR A 306 -30.16 4.05 5.93
CA TYR A 306 -28.75 4.36 6.08
C TYR A 306 -27.92 3.49 5.14
N ASP A 307 -27.10 4.11 4.31
CA ASP A 307 -26.22 3.43 3.37
C ASP A 307 -24.75 3.64 3.75
N LEU A 308 -23.88 2.72 3.34
CA LEU A 308 -22.43 2.88 3.48
C LEU A 308 -21.78 2.80 2.11
N TYR A 309 -21.02 3.84 1.79
CA TYR A 309 -20.35 4.02 0.51
C TYR A 309 -18.88 3.70 0.68
N ARG A 310 -18.40 2.64 0.02
CA ARG A 310 -16.99 2.25 0.02
C ARG A 310 -16.30 2.80 -1.22
N VAL A 311 -15.42 3.76 -1.03
CA VAL A 311 -14.59 4.35 -2.09
C VAL A 311 -13.18 3.78 -2.00
N TYR A 312 -12.67 3.25 -3.10
CA TYR A 312 -11.35 2.62 -3.16
C TYR A 312 -10.70 2.81 -4.53
N ALA A 313 -9.42 2.48 -4.61
CA ALA A 313 -8.61 2.71 -5.82
C ALA A 313 -8.74 4.17 -6.31
N LEU A 314 -8.54 5.14 -5.41
CA LEU A 314 -8.56 6.56 -5.75
C LEU A 314 -7.36 6.89 -6.66
N GLU A 315 -7.68 7.39 -7.84
CA GLU A 315 -6.76 8.03 -8.80
C GLU A 315 -7.07 9.53 -8.86
N GLU A 316 -6.30 10.30 -9.64
CA GLU A 316 -6.42 11.77 -9.71
C GLU A 316 -7.85 12.21 -10.09
N ASP A 317 -8.46 11.54 -11.07
CA ASP A 317 -9.78 11.91 -11.60
C ASP A 317 -10.81 10.78 -11.52
N SER A 318 -10.48 9.65 -10.89
CA SER A 318 -11.38 8.50 -10.84
C SER A 318 -11.28 7.72 -9.53
N ALA A 319 -12.35 7.00 -9.21
CA ALA A 319 -12.34 6.02 -8.14
C ALA A 319 -13.33 4.90 -8.44
N ARG A 320 -13.34 3.88 -7.58
CA ARG A 320 -14.34 2.82 -7.58
C ARG A 320 -15.20 2.93 -6.35
N LEU A 321 -16.50 2.74 -6.54
CA LEU A 321 -17.52 2.81 -5.51
C LEU A 321 -18.27 1.48 -5.41
N ARG A 322 -18.52 1.03 -4.18
CA ARG A 322 -19.54 0.03 -3.86
C ARG A 322 -20.44 0.58 -2.77
N ILE A 323 -21.73 0.26 -2.85
CA ILE A 323 -22.74 0.75 -1.91
C ILE A 323 -23.34 -0.43 -1.17
N ALA A 324 -23.33 -0.39 0.15
CA ALA A 324 -24.10 -1.29 1.00
C ALA A 324 -25.35 -0.53 1.46
N GLU A 325 -26.50 -0.89 0.91
CA GLU A 325 -27.77 -0.18 1.14
C GLU A 325 -28.49 -0.69 2.39
N ASN A 326 -29.19 0.22 3.07
CA ASN A 326 -30.11 -0.08 4.18
C ASN A 326 -29.51 -0.99 5.27
N LEU A 327 -28.50 -0.47 5.98
CA LEU A 327 -27.74 -1.21 6.99
C LEU A 327 -28.40 -1.27 8.38
N SER A 328 -29.64 -0.81 8.52
CA SER A 328 -30.37 -0.79 9.80
C SER A 328 -30.42 -2.15 10.50
N GLY A 329 -30.78 -3.21 9.77
CA GLY A 329 -30.83 -4.56 10.32
C GLY A 329 -29.46 -5.09 10.78
N PHE A 330 -28.40 -4.80 10.02
CA PHE A 330 -27.03 -5.16 10.40
C PHE A 330 -26.61 -4.44 11.68
N ALA A 331 -26.81 -3.12 11.72
CA ALA A 331 -26.44 -2.29 12.87
C ALA A 331 -27.22 -2.68 14.13
N ALA A 332 -28.54 -2.92 14.01
CA ALA A 332 -29.38 -3.37 15.12
C ALA A 332 -28.92 -4.73 15.68
N SER A 333 -28.55 -5.68 14.81
CA SER A 333 -28.00 -6.98 15.22
C SER A 333 -26.69 -6.83 15.99
N LEU A 334 -25.80 -5.94 15.53
CA LEU A 334 -24.54 -5.67 16.22
C LEU A 334 -24.80 -5.01 17.58
N LEU A 335 -25.63 -3.98 17.65
CA LEU A 335 -26.01 -3.32 18.91
C LEU A 335 -26.65 -4.29 19.92
N HIS A 336 -27.48 -5.23 19.46
CA HIS A 336 -28.06 -6.26 20.32
C HIS A 336 -26.98 -7.14 20.97
N THR A 337 -25.93 -7.48 20.21
CA THR A 337 -24.78 -8.23 20.73
C THR A 337 -24.04 -7.40 21.78
N LEU A 338 -23.85 -6.11 21.54
CA LEU A 338 -23.14 -5.20 22.45
C LEU A 338 -23.89 -4.96 23.76
N ALA A 339 -25.22 -5.09 23.77
CA ALA A 339 -26.02 -5.01 24.99
C ALA A 339 -25.70 -6.11 26.01
N THR A 340 -24.98 -7.15 25.60
CA THR A 340 -24.53 -8.25 26.48
C THR A 340 -23.19 -7.96 27.17
N LEU A 341 -22.53 -6.85 26.83
CA LEU A 341 -21.26 -6.48 27.46
C LEU A 341 -21.44 -6.16 28.96
N PRO A 342 -20.42 -6.39 29.79
CA PRO A 342 -20.48 -6.06 31.21
C PRO A 342 -20.79 -4.58 31.45
N GLU A 343 -21.49 -4.29 32.56
CA GLU A 343 -21.77 -2.92 32.97
C GLU A 343 -20.47 -2.11 33.09
N GLY A 344 -20.46 -0.90 32.53
CA GLY A 344 -19.29 -0.03 32.49
C GLY A 344 -18.33 -0.27 31.32
N VAL A 345 -18.58 -1.26 30.45
CA VAL A 345 -17.82 -1.49 29.22
C VAL A 345 -18.59 -0.90 28.04
N THR A 346 -17.95 -0.03 27.26
CA THR A 346 -18.53 0.53 26.03
C THR A 346 -17.48 0.51 24.93
N PRO A 347 -17.78 -0.08 23.76
CA PRO A 347 -16.90 0.01 22.59
C PRO A 347 -16.93 1.43 22.02
N ASP A 348 -15.80 1.89 21.49
CA ASP A 348 -15.64 3.18 20.83
C ASP A 348 -15.75 3.07 19.30
N GLY A 349 -15.33 1.94 18.72
CA GLY A 349 -15.47 1.65 17.30
C GLY A 349 -15.32 0.17 16.94
N PHE A 350 -15.50 -0.12 15.66
CA PHE A 350 -15.49 -1.45 15.07
C PHE A 350 -14.65 -1.46 13.82
N SER A 351 -13.87 -2.54 13.64
CA SER A 351 -13.28 -2.88 12.35
C SER A 351 -14.15 -3.96 11.72
N ILE A 352 -14.73 -3.67 10.55
CA ILE A 352 -15.71 -4.53 9.88
C ILE A 352 -15.11 -4.99 8.55
N SER A 353 -15.05 -6.31 8.34
CA SER A 353 -14.68 -6.86 7.03
C SER A 353 -15.75 -6.47 5.99
N PRO A 354 -15.38 -5.97 4.79
CA PRO A 354 -16.34 -5.70 3.73
C PRO A 354 -17.19 -6.91 3.33
N GLU A 355 -16.66 -8.13 3.48
CA GLU A 355 -17.34 -9.38 3.11
C GLU A 355 -18.63 -9.66 3.91
N VAL A 356 -18.76 -9.08 5.11
CA VAL A 356 -19.98 -9.26 5.94
C VAL A 356 -21.07 -8.24 5.64
N LEU A 357 -20.78 -7.24 4.79
CA LEU A 357 -21.74 -6.22 4.39
C LEU A 357 -22.32 -6.53 3.00
N PRO A 358 -23.60 -6.19 2.75
CA PRO A 358 -24.27 -6.48 1.48
C PRO A 358 -23.89 -5.46 0.39
N PHE A 359 -22.60 -5.34 0.06
CA PHE A 359 -22.15 -4.45 -1.00
C PHE A 359 -22.71 -4.85 -2.37
N GLY A 360 -23.27 -3.88 -3.07
CA GLY A 360 -23.71 -4.00 -4.46
C GLY A 360 -22.56 -4.10 -5.47
N PRO A 361 -22.89 -4.04 -6.77
CA PRO A 361 -21.89 -4.05 -7.83
C PRO A 361 -20.96 -2.83 -7.76
N GLU A 362 -19.76 -2.98 -8.34
CA GLU A 362 -18.80 -1.90 -8.48
C GLU A 362 -19.31 -0.85 -9.49
N ILE A 363 -19.19 0.42 -9.12
CA ILE A 363 -19.53 1.60 -9.90
C ILE A 363 -18.24 2.38 -10.12
N GLU A 364 -17.91 2.64 -11.38
CA GLU A 364 -16.80 3.53 -11.73
C GLU A 364 -17.29 4.99 -11.66
N ILE A 365 -16.54 5.84 -10.95
CA ILE A 365 -16.86 7.24 -10.79
C ILE A 365 -15.71 8.08 -11.36
N HIS A 366 -16.07 8.99 -12.27
CA HIS A 366 -15.15 9.92 -12.90
C HIS A 366 -15.54 11.35 -12.52
N LEU A 367 -14.55 12.15 -12.16
CA LEU A 367 -14.73 13.59 -12.03
C LEU A 367 -14.88 14.21 -13.43
N PRO A 368 -15.73 15.22 -13.60
CA PRO A 368 -15.76 15.99 -14.84
C PRO A 368 -14.42 16.73 -14.98
N GLU A 369 -13.83 16.72 -16.18
CA GLU A 369 -12.68 17.58 -16.49
C GLU A 369 -13.06 19.03 -16.12
N GLU A 370 -12.24 19.72 -15.34
CA GLU A 370 -12.43 21.14 -15.05
C GLU A 370 -12.51 21.88 -16.40
N GLU A 371 -13.69 22.37 -16.77
CA GLU A 371 -13.79 23.35 -17.86
C GLU A 371 -13.01 24.59 -17.36
N GLU A 372 -11.82 24.81 -17.91
CA GLU A 372 -11.05 26.05 -17.71
C GLU A 372 -11.94 27.24 -18.12
N ASP A 373 -12.52 27.92 -17.14
CA ASP A 373 -13.22 29.21 -17.29
C ASP A 373 -12.26 30.37 -17.58
#